data_AF-A0AAW7XBM3-F1
#
_entry.id   AF-A0AAW7XBM3-F1
#
_cell.length_a   1.000
_cell.length_b   1.000
_cell.length_c   1.000
_cell.angle_alpha   90.00
_cell.angle_beta   90.00
_cell.angle_gamma   90.00
#
_symmetry.space_group_name_H-M   'P 1'
#
loop_
_entity.id
_entity.type
_entity.pdbx_description
1 polymer ?
#
loop_
_entity_poly.entity_id
_entity_poly.type
_entity_poly.pdbx_seq_one_letter_code
_entity_poly.pdbx_strand_id
1 'polypeptide(L)'
;MAHDKHIAYVSHLSHISSFMLGKTVLEKEKNEKNIFDMAGSGFESTVRLAKSSPNMWSPIFIENKENILDSLNEYIDNLITFKNLIIEENSEGLQ
;
A
#
# COMPACT_ATOMS: atom_id res chain seq x y z
N MET A 1 21.32 1.48 -10.58
CA MET A 1 20.38 0.77 -11.48
C MET A 1 19.70 -0.41 -10.78
N ALA A 2 20.35 -1.57 -10.54
CA ALA A 2 19.68 -2.70 -9.86
C ALA A 2 19.31 -2.42 -8.38
N HIS A 3 20.14 -1.63 -7.69
CA HIS A 3 19.90 -1.24 -6.29
C HIS A 3 18.67 -0.33 -6.14
N ASP A 4 18.53 0.67 -7.02
CA ASP A 4 17.44 1.65 -6.97
C ASP A 4 16.08 1.03 -7.31
N LYS A 5 16.07 0.06 -8.24
CA LYS A 5 14.89 -0.76 -8.55
C LYS A 5 14.51 -1.64 -7.36
N HIS A 6 15.48 -2.30 -6.72
CA HIS A 6 15.19 -3.16 -5.57
C HIS A 6 14.63 -2.37 -4.37
N ILE A 7 15.18 -1.18 -4.10
CA ILE A 7 14.67 -0.26 -3.07
C ILE A 7 13.25 0.24 -3.40
N ALA A 8 12.97 0.55 -4.67
CA ALA A 8 11.63 0.96 -5.09
C ALA A 8 10.58 -0.12 -4.82
N TYR A 9 10.89 -1.39 -5.11
CA TYR A 9 9.98 -2.51 -4.89
C TYR A 9 9.78 -2.86 -3.42
N VAL A 10 10.86 -2.93 -2.64
CA VAL A 10 10.78 -3.47 -1.27
C VAL A 10 10.45 -2.39 -0.25
N SER A 11 11.02 -1.20 -0.40
CA SER A 11 10.88 -0.12 0.59
C SER A 11 9.81 0.89 0.19
N HIS A 12 9.93 1.51 -0.99
CA HIS A 12 9.06 2.63 -1.37
C HIS A 12 7.62 2.18 -1.60
N LEU A 13 7.43 1.08 -2.34
CA LEU A 13 6.11 0.51 -2.59
C LEU A 13 5.41 0.11 -1.27
N SER A 14 6.13 -0.52 -0.34
CA SER A 14 5.59 -0.89 0.98
C SER A 14 5.06 0.33 1.76
N HIS A 15 5.76 1.47 1.69
CA HIS A 15 5.30 2.71 2.32
C HIS A 15 4.07 3.27 1.63
N ILE A 16 4.04 3.30 0.30
CA ILE A 16 2.88 3.75 -0.48
C ILE A 16 1.65 2.89 -0.16
N SER A 17 1.80 1.56 -0.15
CA SER A 17 0.71 0.64 0.18
C SER A 17 0.20 0.84 1.60
N SER A 18 1.09 1.02 2.57
CA SER A 18 0.71 1.31 3.96
C SER A 18 -0.04 2.64 4.09
N PHE A 19 0.45 3.72 3.46
CA PHE A 19 -0.20 5.03 3.43
C PHE A 19 -1.60 4.95 2.82
N MET A 20 -1.72 4.31 1.65
CA MET A 20 -2.99 4.23 0.92
C MET A 20 -3.99 3.32 1.62
N LEU A 21 -3.54 2.23 2.24
CA LEU A 21 -4.40 1.39 3.07
C LEU A 21 -4.96 2.18 4.26
N GLY A 22 -4.09 2.85 5.01
CA GLY A 22 -4.50 3.69 6.15
C GLY A 22 -5.48 4.77 5.74
N LYS A 23 -5.17 5.50 4.66
CA LYS A 23 -6.05 6.51 4.08
C LYS A 23 -7.42 5.94 3.69
N THR A 24 -7.46 4.82 2.98
CA THR A 24 -8.70 4.20 2.51
C THR A 24 -9.61 3.80 3.67
N VAL A 25 -9.04 3.23 4.74
CA VAL A 25 -9.80 2.84 5.93
C VAL A 25 -10.28 4.09 6.69
N LEU A 26 -9.42 5.09 6.90
CA LEU A 26 -9.78 6.34 7.58
C LEU A 26 -10.86 7.15 6.85
N GLU A 27 -10.83 7.17 5.51
CA GLU A 27 -11.86 7.86 4.71
C GLU A 27 -13.22 7.15 4.79
N LYS A 28 -13.21 5.82 4.94
CA LYS A 28 -14.44 5.02 5.02
C LYS A 28 -15.02 5.01 6.43
N GLU A 29 -14.17 4.82 7.43
CA GLU A 29 -14.49 4.78 8.84
C GLU A 29 -14.16 6.14 9.46
N LYS A 30 -15.10 7.09 9.42
CA LYS A 30 -14.88 8.48 9.89
C LYS A 30 -14.51 8.60 11.38
N ASN A 31 -14.55 7.50 12.13
CA ASN A 31 -14.24 7.46 13.55
C ASN A 31 -12.96 6.64 13.77
N GLU A 32 -11.85 7.33 14.00
CA GLU A 32 -10.54 6.73 14.29
C GLU A 32 -10.61 5.70 15.42
N LYS A 33 -11.43 5.96 16.45
CA LYS A 33 -11.60 5.05 17.59
C LYS A 33 -12.19 3.71 17.17
N ASN A 34 -13.18 3.72 16.27
CA ASN A 34 -13.78 2.51 15.74
C ASN A 34 -12.79 1.72 14.86
N ILE A 35 -11.90 2.39 14.14
CA ILE A 35 -10.85 1.73 13.35
C ILE A 35 -9.88 1.00 14.27
N PHE A 36 -9.37 1.66 15.31
CA PHE A 36 -8.43 1.01 16.23
C PHE A 36 -9.09 -0.14 17.01
N ASP A 37 -10.37 0.01 17.37
CA ASP A 37 -11.13 -1.04 18.06
C ASP A 37 -11.49 -2.23 17.14
N MET A 38 -11.76 -2.00 15.84
CA MET A 38 -12.14 -3.06 14.89
C MET A 38 -10.94 -3.73 14.21
N ALA A 39 -9.87 -2.99 13.95
CA ALA A 39 -8.83 -3.44 13.03
C ALA A 39 -7.78 -4.33 13.72
N GLY A 40 -7.88 -4.51 15.04
CA GLY A 40 -7.03 -5.38 15.83
C GLY A 40 -5.54 -5.03 15.73
N SER A 41 -4.68 -5.83 16.36
CA SER A 41 -3.22 -5.64 16.31
C SER A 41 -2.64 -5.79 14.89
N GLY A 42 -3.34 -6.51 14.01
CA GLY A 42 -2.93 -6.78 12.64
C GLY A 42 -2.91 -5.51 11.77
N PHE A 43 -4.03 -4.79 11.69
CA PHE A 43 -4.10 -3.57 10.90
C PHE A 43 -3.16 -2.48 11.41
N GLU A 44 -3.08 -2.29 12.73
CA GLU A 44 -2.14 -1.32 13.32
C GLU A 44 -0.70 -1.63 12.90
N SER A 45 -0.33 -2.91 12.85
CA SER A 45 1.01 -3.31 12.38
C SER A 45 1.23 -3.02 10.89
N THR A 46 0.19 -3.13 10.06
CA THR A 46 0.23 -2.88 8.61
C THR A 46 0.27 -1.39 8.27
N VAL A 47 -0.48 -0.56 8.99
CA VAL A 47 -0.47 0.91 8.82
C VAL A 47 0.59 1.62 9.67
N ARG A 48 1.47 0.87 10.35
CA ARG A 48 2.54 1.45 11.16
C ARG A 48 3.44 2.38 10.34
N LEU A 49 3.74 2.02 9.09
CA LEU A 49 4.52 2.87 8.19
C LEU A 49 3.75 4.12 7.77
N ALA A 50 2.42 4.07 7.78
CA ALA A 50 1.58 5.23 7.51
C ALA A 50 1.72 6.36 8.55
N LYS A 51 2.24 6.05 9.75
CA LYS A 51 2.57 7.03 10.79
C LYS A 51 3.88 7.79 10.51
N SER A 52 4.64 7.40 9.48
CA SER A 52 5.89 8.09 9.11
C SER A 52 5.60 9.44 8.42
N SER A 53 6.52 10.41 8.59
CA SER A 53 6.27 11.80 8.18
C SER A 53 6.20 11.98 6.65
N PRO A 54 5.14 12.60 6.10
CA PRO A 54 5.05 12.91 4.67
C PRO A 54 6.21 13.78 4.15
N ASN A 55 6.78 14.62 5.01
CA ASN A 55 7.91 15.48 4.68
C ASN A 55 9.20 14.68 4.42
N MET A 56 9.33 13.48 5.00
CA MET A 56 10.47 12.60 4.78
C MET A 56 10.35 11.84 3.45
N TRP A 57 9.15 11.37 3.12
CA TRP A 57 8.93 10.50 1.96
C TRP A 57 8.72 11.24 0.64
N SER A 58 8.18 12.45 0.68
CA SER A 58 7.92 13.23 -0.54
C SER A 58 9.18 13.44 -1.39
N PRO A 59 10.34 13.85 -0.84
CA PRO A 59 11.57 13.96 -1.62
C PRO A 59 12.04 12.63 -2.20
N ILE A 60 11.97 11.54 -1.42
CA ILE A 60 12.37 10.19 -1.84
C ILE A 60 11.54 9.70 -3.03
N PHE A 61 10.23 9.98 -3.01
CA PHE A 61 9.34 9.61 -4.11
C PHE A 61 9.61 10.41 -5.38
N ILE A 62 9.98 11.69 -5.26
CA ILE A 62 10.35 12.51 -6.41
C ILE A 62 11.71 12.09 -6.98
N GLU A 63 12.68 11.77 -6.11
CA GLU A 63 14.03 11.36 -6.52
C GLU A 63 14.03 10.01 -7.26
N ASN A 64 13.27 9.02 -6.78
CA ASN A 64 13.21 7.68 -7.38
C ASN A 64 11.94 7.45 -8.21
N LYS A 65 11.38 8.52 -8.79
CA LYS A 65 10.06 8.53 -9.44
C LYS A 65 9.89 7.43 -10.49
N GLU A 66 10.85 7.25 -11.38
CA GLU A 66 10.70 6.30 -12.50
C GLU A 66 10.56 4.86 -12.02
N ASN A 67 11.41 4.41 -11.10
CA ASN A 67 11.34 3.05 -10.55
C ASN A 67 10.10 2.85 -9.67
N ILE A 68 9.64 3.90 -8.99
CA ILE A 68 8.40 3.85 -8.20
C ILE A 68 7.19 3.73 -9.11
N LEU A 69 7.14 4.48 -10.21
CA LEU A 69 6.03 4.38 -11.16
C LEU A 69 5.95 2.98 -11.79
N ASP A 70 7.10 2.40 -12.15
CA ASP A 70 7.19 1.02 -12.64
C ASP A 70 6.59 0.03 -11.62
N SER A 71 7.08 0.06 -10.37
CA SER A 71 6.62 -0.87 -9.33
C SER A 71 5.18 -0.61 -8.88
N LEU A 72 4.74 0.65 -8.87
CA LEU A 72 3.37 1.02 -8.51
C LEU A 72 2.37 0.59 -9.57
N ASN A 73 2.70 0.69 -10.86
CA ASN A 73 1.84 0.20 -11.94
C ASN A 73 1.64 -1.32 -11.83
N GLU A 74 2.72 -2.09 -11.67
CA GLU A 74 2.62 -3.54 -11.47
C GLU A 74 1.78 -3.90 -10.23
N TYR A 75 1.92 -3.13 -9.14
CA TYR A 75 1.12 -3.34 -7.95
C TYR A 75 -0.37 -3.07 -8.19
N ILE A 76 -0.71 -1.99 -8.91
CA ILE A 76 -2.09 -1.66 -9.30
C ILE A 76 -2.67 -2.76 -10.18
N ASP A 77 -1.92 -3.26 -11.17
CA ASP A 77 -2.36 -4.33 -12.06
C ASP A 77 -2.65 -5.62 -11.29
N ASN A 78 -1.81 -5.96 -10.31
CA ASN A 78 -2.04 -7.08 -9.40
C ASN A 78 -3.31 -6.88 -8.56
N LEU A 79 -3.56 -5.68 -8.03
CA LEU A 79 -4.77 -5.37 -7.26
C LEU A 79 -6.04 -5.46 -8.14
N ILE A 80 -5.97 -4.98 -9.38
CA ILE A 80 -7.07 -5.08 -10.35
C ILE A 80 -7.36 -6.55 -10.67
N THR A 81 -6.31 -7.33 -10.93
CA THR A 81 -6.43 -8.77 -11.20
C THR A 81 -7.06 -9.49 -10.01
N PHE A 82 -6.57 -9.24 -8.80
CA PHE A 82 -7.12 -9.81 -7.56
C PHE A 82 -8.59 -9.44 -7.37
N LYS A 83 -8.95 -8.17 -7.61
CA LYS A 83 -10.35 -7.70 -7.58
C LYS A 83 -11.22 -8.47 -8.59
N ASN A 84 -10.74 -8.68 -9.81
CA ASN A 84 -11.49 -9.39 -10.84
C ASN A 84 -11.72 -10.85 -10.47
N LEU A 85 -10.71 -11.51 -9.87
CA LEU A 85 -10.86 -12.88 -9.36
C LEU A 85 -11.97 -12.99 -8.31
N ILE A 86 -12.13 -11.97 -7.44
CA ILE A 86 -13.25 -11.91 -6.49
C ILE A 86 -14.59 -11.75 -7.23
N ILE A 87 -14.67 -10.86 -8.23
CA ILE A 87 -15.89 -10.63 -9.02
C ILE A 87 -16.32 -11.90 -9.76
N GLU A 88 -15.36 -12.68 -10.24
CA GLU A 88 -15.59 -13.94 -10.95
C GLU A 88 -15.84 -15.13 -10.01
N GLU A 89 -15.82 -14.92 -8.69
CA GLU A 89 -15.91 -15.98 -7.67
C GLU A 89 -14.85 -17.09 -7.85
N ASN A 90 -13.69 -16.74 -8.44
CA ASN A 90 -12.63 -17.67 -8.77
C ASN A 90 -11.76 -18.00 -7.53
N SER A 91 -12.27 -18.90 -6.70
CA SER A 91 -11.60 -19.33 -5.46
C SER A 91 -10.23 -20.00 -5.67
N GLU A 92 -9.97 -20.60 -6.83
CA GLU A 92 -8.68 -21.22 -7.14
C GLU A 92 -7.61 -20.16 -7.46
N GLY A 93 -7.99 -19.08 -8.16
CA GLY A 93 -7.07 -17.98 -8.47
C GLY A 93 -6.72 -17.10 -7.27
N LEU A 94 -7.45 -17.21 -6.15
CA LEU A 94 -7.24 -16.43 -4.92
C LEU A 94 -6.27 -17.09 -3.93
N GLN A 95 -5.76 -18.30 -4.21
CA GLN A 95 -4.86 -19.06 -3.33
C GLN A 95 -3.39 -18.66 -3.48
#